data_AF-A0A0K2UZM1-F1
#
_entry.id   AF-A0A0K2UZM1-F1
#
_cell.length_a   1.000
_cell.length_b   1.000
_cell.length_c   1.000
_cell.angle_alpha   90.00
_cell.angle_beta   90.00
_cell.angle_gamma   90.00
#
_symmetry.space_group_name_H-M   'P 1'
#
loop_
_entity.id
_entity.type
_entity.pdbx_description
1 polymer ?
#
loop_
_entity_poly.entity_id
_entity_poly.type
_entity_poly.pdbx_seq_one_letter_code
_entity_poly.pdbx_strand_id
1 'polypeptide(L)'
;MLGVVASTGEKNPPIWFLVVYWTLGDDYMMVLKNNVVLLITKNMKNSNKATFVFQEDRAQAHTANIVQEWMGSNMNVWSKNLWPLRSQI
;
A
#
# COMPACT_ATOMS: atom_id res chain seq x y z
N MET A 1 11.22 3.66 3.11
CA MET A 1 10.83 2.59 4.05
C MET A 1 9.30 2.49 4.03
N LEU A 2 8.73 1.29 3.99
CA LEU A 2 7.29 1.08 4.08
C LEU A 2 6.94 0.49 5.45
N GLY A 3 6.12 1.20 6.20
CA GLY A 3 5.47 0.71 7.42
C GLY A 3 3.97 0.56 7.15
N VAL A 4 3.40 -0.58 7.53
CA VAL A 4 1.96 -0.84 7.41
C VAL A 4 1.42 -1.19 8.78
N VAL A 5 0.29 -0.58 9.13
CA VAL A 5 -0.39 -0.79 10.40
C VAL A 5 -1.86 -1.07 10.12
N ALA A 6 -2.39 -2.14 10.68
CA ALA A 6 -3.81 -2.46 10.62
C ALA A 6 -4.59 -1.64 11.66
N SER A 7 -5.90 -1.47 11.45
CA SER A 7 -6.79 -0.82 12.43
C SER A 7 -6.83 -1.56 13.77
N THR A 8 -6.48 -2.84 13.81
CA THR A 8 -6.30 -3.65 15.02
C THR A 8 -5.07 -3.26 15.84
N GLY A 9 -4.21 -2.37 15.33
CA GLY A 9 -2.96 -1.98 15.95
C GLY A 9 -1.79 -2.91 15.62
N GLU A 10 -2.01 -3.99 14.88
CA GLU A 10 -0.94 -4.85 14.38
C GLU A 10 -0.04 -4.08 13.41
N LYS A 11 1.26 -4.08 13.72
CA LYS A 11 2.28 -3.38 12.94
C LYS A 11 3.11 -4.39 12.17
N ASN A 12 3.41 -4.09 10.92
CA ASN A 12 4.39 -4.85 10.16
C ASN A 12 5.81 -4.37 10.52
N PRO A 13 6.82 -5.27 10.59
CA PRO A 13 8.21 -4.86 10.58
C PRO A 13 8.47 -3.93 9.37
N PRO A 14 9.23 -2.84 9.55
CA PRO A 14 9.47 -1.89 8.47
C PRO A 14 10.18 -2.58 7.31
N ILE A 15 9.62 -2.43 6.12
CA ILE A 15 10.23 -2.93 4.88
C ILE A 15 11.14 -1.84 4.35
N TRP A 16 12.42 -2.16 4.24
CA TRP A 16 13.41 -1.28 3.68
C TRP A 16 13.50 -1.54 2.18
N PHE A 17 13.26 -0.49 1.39
CA PHE A 17 13.57 -0.53 -0.02
C PHE A 17 15.10 -0.53 -0.15
N LEU A 18 15.67 -1.49 -0.87
CA LEU A 18 17.09 -1.49 -1.22
C LEU A 18 17.32 -0.30 -2.16
N VAL A 19 17.82 0.80 -1.61
CA VAL A 19 18.04 2.05 -2.35
C VAL A 19 19.19 1.86 -3.32
N VAL A 20 18.91 1.89 -4.63
CA VAL A 20 19.50 2.84 -5.59
C VAL A 20 18.54 2.93 -6.79
N TYR A 21 18.27 4.15 -7.25
CA TYR A 21 17.34 4.53 -8.33
C TYR A 21 15.89 4.69 -7.88
N TRP A 22 15.42 5.94 -8.02
CA TRP A 22 14.04 6.38 -8.17
C TRP A 22 13.03 5.27 -7.97
N THR A 23 12.22 5.34 -6.91
CA THR A 23 11.05 4.47 -6.73
C THR A 23 10.13 4.61 -7.92
N LEU A 24 10.41 3.85 -8.97
CA LEU A 24 9.52 3.59 -10.07
C LEU A 24 8.33 2.84 -9.48
N GLY A 25 7.15 3.04 -10.06
CA GLY A 25 5.95 2.32 -9.64
C GLY A 25 6.17 0.81 -9.54
N ASP A 26 7.10 0.26 -10.32
CA ASP A 26 7.43 -1.17 -10.34
C ASP A 26 8.01 -1.69 -9.02
N ASP A 27 8.99 -1.00 -8.42
CA ASP A 27 9.59 -1.41 -7.15
C ASP A 27 8.57 -1.35 -6.02
N TYR A 28 7.77 -0.29 -6.03
CA TYR A 28 6.68 -0.13 -5.08
C TYR A 28 5.64 -1.24 -5.23
N MET A 29 5.22 -1.52 -6.47
CA MET A 29 4.30 -2.63 -6.78
C MET A 29 4.88 -3.98 -6.32
N MET A 30 6.18 -4.23 -6.53
CA MET A 30 6.82 -5.46 -6.08
C MET A 30 6.76 -5.61 -4.57
N VAL A 31 7.02 -4.53 -3.82
CA VAL A 31 6.91 -4.53 -2.37
C VAL A 31 5.46 -4.77 -1.92
N LEU A 32 4.48 -4.14 -2.58
CA LEU A 32 3.06 -4.38 -2.28
C LEU A 32 2.67 -5.84 -2.51
N LYS A 33 3.04 -6.43 -3.65
CA LYS A 33 2.78 -7.84 -3.99
C LYS A 33 3.39 -8.79 -2.97
N ASN A 34 4.68 -8.63 -2.70
CA ASN A 34 5.45 -9.62 -1.92
C ASN A 34 5.25 -9.49 -0.42
N ASN A 35 4.78 -8.33 0.08
CA ASN A 35 4.69 -8.11 1.51
C ASN A 35 3.28 -7.72 1.95
N VAL A 36 2.69 -6.70 1.32
CA VAL A 36 1.41 -6.12 1.78
C VAL A 36 0.26 -7.09 1.53
N VAL A 37 0.18 -7.70 0.35
CA VAL A 37 -0.88 -8.69 0.05
C VAL A 37 -0.76 -9.93 0.92
N LEU A 38 0.46 -10.45 1.11
CA LEU A 38 0.68 -11.58 2.01
C LEU A 38 0.29 -11.26 3.45
N LEU A 39 0.61 -10.05 3.92
CA LEU A 39 0.24 -9.59 5.25
C LEU A 39 -1.27 -9.50 5.41
N ILE A 40 -1.96 -8.84 4.48
CA ILE A 40 -3.41 -8.74 4.48
C ILE A 40 -4.00 -10.15 4.54
N THR A 41 -3.57 -11.05 3.65
CA THR A 41 -4.07 -12.43 3.61
C THR A 41 -3.82 -13.18 4.93
N LYS A 42 -2.66 -12.96 5.58
CA LYS A 42 -2.29 -13.60 6.85
C LYS A 42 -3.07 -13.07 8.05
N ASN A 43 -3.29 -11.76 8.12
CA ASN A 43 -3.97 -11.12 9.26
C ASN A 43 -5.50 -11.16 9.08
N MET A 44 -5.95 -11.23 7.83
CA MET A 44 -7.34 -11.25 7.42
C MET A 44 -7.76 -12.64 6.90
N LYS A 45 -7.35 -13.71 7.58
CA LYS A 45 -7.59 -15.13 7.17
C LYS A 45 -9.05 -15.47 6.79
N ASN A 46 -10.02 -14.67 7.21
CA ASN A 46 -11.45 -14.84 6.94
C ASN A 46 -12.07 -13.67 6.14
N SER A 47 -11.28 -12.75 5.61
CA SER A 47 -11.77 -11.55 4.95
C SER A 47 -11.60 -11.67 3.44
N ASN A 48 -12.71 -11.44 2.74
CA ASN A 48 -12.73 -11.29 1.29
C ASN A 48 -12.19 -9.89 0.93
N LYS A 49 -11.87 -9.65 -0.36
CA LYS A 49 -11.40 -8.35 -0.87
C LYS A 49 -12.25 -7.16 -0.37
N ALA A 50 -13.54 -7.40 -0.09
CA ALA A 50 -14.51 -6.42 0.41
C ALA A 50 -14.30 -5.95 1.87
N THR A 51 -13.52 -6.66 2.68
CA THR A 51 -13.48 -6.43 4.15
C THR A 51 -12.39 -5.49 4.64
N PHE A 52 -11.46 -5.09 3.79
CA PHE A 52 -10.38 -4.17 4.16
C PHE A 52 -10.27 -3.05 3.12
N VAL A 53 -9.75 -1.90 3.55
CA VAL A 53 -9.46 -0.77 2.66
C VAL A 53 -8.01 -0.37 2.90
N PHE A 54 -7.21 -0.40 1.84
CA PHE A 54 -5.83 0.05 1.86
C PHE A 54 -5.78 1.57 1.70
N GLN A 55 -5.01 2.24 2.57
CA GLN A 55 -4.91 3.70 2.60
C GLN A 55 -3.44 4.10 2.48
N GLU A 56 -3.16 5.02 1.57
CA GLU A 56 -1.82 5.53 1.25
C GLU A 56 -1.91 7.02 0.84
N ASP A 57 -0.77 7.72 0.90
CA ASP A 57 -0.67 9.12 0.47
C ASP A 57 -0.50 9.25 -1.06
N ARG A 58 -0.31 10.49 -1.53
CA ARG A 58 -0.13 10.82 -2.95
C ARG A 58 1.34 10.87 -3.39
N ALA A 59 2.23 10.10 -2.76
CA ALA A 59 3.62 10.00 -3.24
C ALA A 59 3.68 9.54 -4.71
N GLN A 60 4.75 9.92 -5.40
CA GLN A 60 4.90 9.67 -6.84
C GLN A 60 4.80 8.17 -7.19
N ALA A 61 5.45 7.30 -6.40
CA ALA A 61 5.38 5.86 -6.58
C ALA A 61 3.97 5.30 -6.36
N HIS A 62 3.25 5.85 -5.37
CA HIS A 62 1.88 5.41 -5.05
C HIS A 62 0.90 5.79 -6.16
N THR A 63 1.11 6.93 -6.82
CA THR A 63 0.23 7.44 -7.89
C THR A 63 0.63 6.98 -9.29
N ALA A 64 1.69 6.19 -9.43
CA ALA A 64 2.08 5.61 -10.71
C ALA A 64 0.95 4.75 -11.29
N ASN A 65 0.69 4.87 -12.60
CA ASN A 65 -0.42 4.18 -13.27
C ASN A 65 -0.38 2.66 -13.04
N ILE A 66 0.80 2.04 -13.18
CA ILE A 66 0.95 0.60 -12.98
C ILE A 66 0.56 0.16 -11.57
N VAL A 67 0.84 1.00 -10.57
CA VAL A 67 0.50 0.75 -9.16
C VAL A 67 -1.01 0.92 -8.96
N GLN A 68 -1.61 1.98 -9.50
CA GLN A 68 -3.05 2.22 -9.38
C GLN A 68 -3.88 1.12 -10.06
N GLU A 69 -3.51 0.71 -11.27
CA GLU A 69 -4.16 -0.37 -12.01
C GLU A 69 -4.05 -1.71 -11.29
N TRP A 70 -2.85 -2.03 -10.80
CA TRP A 70 -2.63 -3.25 -10.04
C TRP A 70 -3.43 -3.24 -8.74
N MET A 71 -3.43 -2.15 -7.99
CA MET A 71 -4.18 -2.08 -6.74
C MET A 71 -5.69 -2.14 -6.97
N GLY A 72 -6.25 -1.44 -7.95
CA GLY A 72 -7.68 -1.53 -8.28
C GLY A 72 -8.12 -2.97 -8.60
N SER A 73 -7.24 -3.73 -9.25
CA SER A 73 -7.49 -5.14 -9.57
C SER A 73 -7.34 -6.07 -8.36
N ASN A 74 -6.44 -5.79 -7.42
CA ASN A 74 -6.02 -6.75 -6.39
C ASN A 74 -6.49 -6.43 -4.97
N MET A 75 -6.85 -5.18 -4.67
CA MET A 75 -7.29 -4.76 -3.34
C MET A 75 -8.34 -3.65 -3.41
N ASN A 76 -8.99 -3.40 -2.28
CA ASN A 76 -9.83 -2.22 -2.14
C ASN A 76 -8.97 -1.08 -1.62
N VAL A 77 -9.02 0.07 -2.31
CA VAL A 77 -8.19 1.24 -1.98
C VAL A 77 -9.09 2.40 -1.60
N TRP A 78 -8.68 3.16 -0.59
CA TRP A 78 -9.36 4.40 -0.23
C TRP A 78 -9.20 5.41 -1.35
N SER A 79 -10.29 6.05 -1.77
CA SER A 79 -10.24 7.05 -2.84
C SER A 79 -9.27 8.17 -2.51
N LYS A 80 -8.25 8.36 -3.37
CA LYS A 80 -7.22 9.37 -3.18
C LYS A 80 -7.77 10.79 -3.23
N ASN A 81 -8.96 11.00 -3.79
CA ASN A 81 -9.64 12.31 -3.84
C ASN A 81 -9.90 12.91 -2.44
N LEU A 82 -9.90 12.07 -1.40
CA LEU A 82 -10.12 12.48 -0.01
C LEU A 82 -8.85 12.92 0.72
N TRP A 83 -7.67 12.78 0.10
CA TRP A 83 -6.40 13.19 0.69
C TRP A 83 -6.01 14.61 0.29
N PRO A 84 -5.82 15.54 1.25
CA PRO A 84 -5.29 16.87 0.97
C PRO A 84 -3.89 16.77 0.36
N LEU A 85 -3.59 17.65 -0.61
CA LEU A 85 -2.21 17.88 -1.03
C LEU A 85 -1.46 18.52 0.15
N ARG A 86 -0.36 17.91 0.59
CA ARG A 86 0.44 18.38 1.74
C ARG A 86 -0.41 18.54 3.01
N SER A 87 -0.87 17.42 3.57
CA SER A 87 -1.30 17.38 4.98
C SER A 87 -0.08 17.68 5.86
N GLN A 88 0.24 18.97 6.01
CA GLN A 88 1.19 19.45 6.99
C GLN A 88 0.58 19.22 8.37
N ILE A 89 1.29 18.49 9.21
CA ILE A 89 1.10 18.54 10.67
C ILE A 89 1.71 19.84 11.15
#